data_AF-A0A2A5BZV7-F1
#
_entry.id   AF-A0A2A5BZV7-F1
#
_cell.length_a   1.000
_cell.length_b   1.000
_cell.length_c   1.000
_cell.angle_alpha   90.00
_cell.angle_beta   90.00
_cell.angle_gamma   90.00
#
_symmetry.space_group_name_H-M   'P 1'
#
loop_
_entity.id
_entity.type
_entity.pdbx_description
1 polymer ?
#
loop_
_entity_poly.entity_id
_entity_poly.type
_entity_poly.pdbx_seq_one_letter_code
_entity_poly.pdbx_strand_id
1 'polypeptide(L)'
;MLSHTAVALVARLYRPGYRYAKAGVALHDIRPERFVQCDLLAPRPENSARLMRVMDGVNQRFGSGAIKLARQGGEGGFAMKRAMKSPSYLTRWQEIPRIRLG
;
A
#
# COMPACT_ATOMS: atom_id res chain seq x y z
N MET A 1 -10.52 -5.63 -9.76
CA MET A 1 -10.09 -4.99 -11.03
C MET A 1 -8.68 -4.43 -10.94
N LEU A 2 -8.39 -3.44 -10.08
CA LEU A 2 -7.05 -2.82 -9.97
C LEU A 2 -5.89 -3.81 -9.74
N SER A 3 -6.06 -4.79 -8.84
CA SER A 3 -5.03 -5.80 -8.57
C SER A 3 -4.74 -6.70 -9.78
N HIS A 4 -5.76 -6.99 -10.59
CA HIS A 4 -5.60 -7.77 -11.81
C HIS A 4 -4.86 -6.96 -12.88
N THR A 5 -5.27 -5.71 -13.12
CA THR A 5 -4.65 -4.82 -14.10
C THR A 5 -3.19 -4.51 -13.75
N ALA A 6 -2.90 -4.27 -12.46
CA ALA A 6 -1.53 -4.04 -11.99
C ALA A 6 -0.61 -5.22 -12.32
N VAL A 7 -1.08 -6.46 -12.11
CA VAL A 7 -0.31 -7.67 -12.43
C VAL A 7 -0.11 -7.82 -13.94
N ALA A 8 -1.16 -7.56 -14.73
CA ALA A 8 -1.04 -7.59 -16.19
C ALA A 8 -0.02 -6.56 -16.72
N LEU A 9 0.05 -5.38 -16.10
CA LEU A 9 0.99 -4.33 -16.49
C LEU A 9 2.44 -4.68 -16.15
N VAL A 10 2.69 -5.42 -15.05
CA VAL A 10 4.06 -5.86 -14.71
C VAL A 10 4.67 -6.68 -15.85
N ALA A 11 3.90 -7.58 -16.46
CA ALA A 11 4.39 -8.38 -17.59
C ALA A 11 4.79 -7.52 -18.81
N ARG A 12 4.16 -6.36 -19.00
CA ARG A 12 4.45 -5.42 -20.10
C ARG A 12 5.61 -4.47 -19.79
N LEU A 13 5.77 -4.09 -18.52
CA LEU A 13 6.78 -3.13 -18.06
C LEU A 13 8.12 -3.79 -17.70
N TYR A 14 8.11 -5.09 -17.44
CA TYR A 14 9.30 -5.86 -17.10
C TYR A 14 10.30 -5.89 -18.26
N ARG A 15 11.56 -5.55 -17.96
CA ARG A 15 12.67 -5.63 -18.90
C ARG A 15 13.75 -6.55 -18.32
N PRO A 16 14.16 -7.60 -19.04
CA PRO A 16 15.23 -8.48 -18.58
C PRO A 16 16.54 -7.70 -18.44
N GLY A 17 17.37 -8.09 -17.47
CA GLY A 17 18.67 -7.46 -17.19
C GLY A 17 18.63 -6.29 -16.20
N TYR A 18 17.46 -5.82 -15.78
CA TYR A 18 17.31 -4.74 -14.81
C TYR A 18 16.91 -5.26 -13.43
N ARG A 19 17.51 -4.71 -12.37
CA ARG A 19 17.11 -4.95 -10.98
C ARG A 19 16.06 -3.93 -10.56
N TYR A 20 14.87 -4.39 -10.20
CA TYR A 20 13.77 -3.55 -9.72
C TYR A 20 13.75 -3.54 -8.20
N ALA A 21 13.84 -2.36 -7.58
CA ALA A 21 13.87 -2.22 -6.12
C ALA A 21 12.46 -2.14 -5.48
N LYS A 22 11.51 -1.50 -6.17
CA LYS A 22 10.12 -1.33 -5.72
C LYS A 22 9.22 -0.98 -6.91
N ALA A 23 7.97 -1.45 -6.89
CA ALA A 23 6.89 -0.97 -7.75
C ALA A 23 5.69 -0.58 -6.89
N GLY A 24 4.93 0.41 -7.32
CA GLY A 24 3.75 0.90 -6.59
C GLY A 24 2.63 1.26 -7.55
N VAL A 25 1.39 1.14 -7.09
CA VAL A 25 0.20 1.61 -7.80
C VAL A 25 -0.30 2.85 -7.07
N ALA A 26 -0.35 3.98 -7.78
CA ALA A 26 -0.95 5.20 -7.26
C ALA A 26 -2.38 5.31 -7.77
N LEU A 27 -3.32 5.59 -6.86
CA LEU A 27 -4.66 6.00 -7.24
C LEU A 27 -4.71 7.52 -7.25
N HIS A 28 -5.16 8.07 -8.37
CA HIS A 28 -5.50 9.48 -8.49
C HIS A 28 -7.02 9.63 -8.55
N ASP A 29 -7.50 10.79 -8.10
CA ASP A 29 -8.91 11.19 -8.21
C ASP A 29 -9.91 10.33 -7.40
N ILE A 30 -9.61 10.11 -6.13
CA ILE A 30 -10.56 9.44 -5.21
C ILE A 30 -11.71 10.40 -4.92
N ARG A 31 -12.92 10.04 -5.36
CA ARG A 31 -14.15 10.82 -5.14
C ARG A 31 -15.24 9.98 -4.48
N PRO A 32 -16.15 10.60 -3.71
CA PRO A 32 -17.33 9.92 -3.21
C PRO A 32 -18.19 9.39 -4.37
N GLU A 33 -18.75 8.19 -4.21
CA GLU A 33 -19.60 7.52 -5.23
C GLU A 33 -20.75 8.42 -5.72
N ARG A 34 -21.32 9.25 -4.83
CA ARG A 34 -22.39 10.20 -5.16
C ARG A 34 -22.02 11.24 -6.22
N PHE A 35 -20.74 11.54 -6.40
CA PHE A 35 -20.25 12.53 -7.37
C PHE A 35 -19.64 11.90 -8.62
N VAL A 36 -19.78 10.57 -8.77
CA VAL A 36 -19.32 9.88 -9.98
C VAL A 36 -20.36 10.11 -11.08
N GLN A 37 -19.96 10.83 -12.13
CA GLN A 37 -20.77 10.96 -13.33
C GLN A 37 -20.75 9.62 -14.07
N CYS A 38 -21.92 9.01 -14.24
CA CYS A 38 -22.06 7.85 -15.11
C CYS A 38 -21.87 8.28 -16.56
N ASP A 39 -20.96 7.61 -17.27
CA ASP A 39 -20.86 7.72 -18.72
C ASP A 39 -21.87 6.76 -19.36
N LEU A 40 -22.58 7.23 -20.38
CA LEU A 40 -23.61 6.49 -21.11
C LEU A 40 -23.04 5.24 -21.80
N LEU A 41 -21.77 5.31 -22.21
CA LEU A 41 -21.10 4.25 -22.98
C LEU A 41 -20.16 3.40 -22.13
N ALA A 42 -19.92 3.78 -20.88
CA ALA A 42 -19.02 3.03 -20.02
C ALA A 42 -19.71 1.75 -19.52
N PRO A 43 -19.02 0.59 -19.56
CA PRO A 43 -19.52 -0.61 -18.93
C PRO A 43 -19.67 -0.39 -17.43
N ARG A 44 -20.83 -0.75 -16.87
CA ARG A 44 -21.05 -0.67 -15.43
C ARG A 44 -20.04 -1.58 -14.71
N PRO A 45 -19.36 -1.08 -13.66
CA PRO A 45 -18.43 -1.92 -12.91
C PRO A 45 -19.18 -3.10 -12.27
N GLU A 46 -18.75 -4.32 -12.60
CA GLU A 46 -19.37 -5.55 -12.11
C GLU A 46 -19.27 -5.65 -10.58
N ASN A 47 -20.42 -5.82 -9.91
CA ASN A 47 -20.73 -6.46 -8.62
C ASN A 47 -19.77 -6.35 -7.41
N SER A 48 -18.73 -5.52 -7.48
CA SER A 48 -17.69 -5.38 -6.47
C SER A 48 -18.20 -4.74 -5.19
N ALA A 49 -19.25 -3.92 -5.27
CA ALA A 49 -19.87 -3.28 -4.10
C ALA A 49 -20.51 -4.30 -3.12
N ARG A 50 -21.09 -5.40 -3.62
CA ARG A 50 -21.67 -6.44 -2.75
C ARG A 50 -20.56 -7.24 -2.07
N LEU A 51 -19.54 -7.62 -2.83
CA LEU A 51 -18.39 -8.34 -2.31
C LEU A 51 -17.63 -7.51 -1.26
N MET A 52 -17.37 -6.23 -1.55
CA MET A 52 -16.68 -5.32 -0.61
C MET A 52 -17.47 -5.17 0.69
N ARG A 53 -18.80 -4.99 0.64
CA ARG A 53 -19.64 -4.93 1.85
C ARG A 53 -19.57 -6.20 2.70
N VAL A 54 -19.57 -7.37 2.08
CA VAL A 54 -19.39 -8.64 2.83
C VAL A 54 -18.01 -8.69 3.45
N MET A 55 -16.98 -8.28 2.71
CA MET A 55 -15.61 -8.27 3.20
C MET A 55 -15.44 -7.34 4.42
N ASP A 56 -16.02 -6.13 4.32
CA ASP A 56 -16.01 -5.14 5.39
C ASP A 56 -16.79 -5.63 6.61
N GLY A 57 -17.94 -6.28 6.42
CA GLY A 57 -18.74 -6.84 7.51
C GLY A 57 -18.01 -7.92 8.31
N VAL A 58 -17.28 -8.81 7.61
CA VAL A 58 -16.45 -9.83 8.28
C VAL A 58 -15.27 -9.17 9.01
N ASN A 59 -14.59 -8.21 8.39
CA ASN A 59 -13.49 -7.48 9.03
C ASN A 59 -13.95 -6.66 10.25
N GLN A 60 -15.16 -6.10 10.24
CA GLN A 60 -15.72 -5.44 11.42
C GLN A 60 -15.99 -6.41 12.57
N ARG A 61 -16.43 -7.64 12.26
CA ARG A 61 -16.80 -8.64 13.27
C ARG A 61 -15.60 -9.37 13.87
N PHE A 62 -14.58 -9.68 13.07
CA PHE A 62 -13.46 -10.52 13.47
C PHE A 62 -12.13 -9.76 13.62
N GLY A 63 -12.14 -8.44 13.40
CA GLY A 63 -10.97 -7.58 13.49
C GLY A 63 -10.43 -7.15 12.11
N SER A 64 -9.81 -5.97 12.08
CA SER A 64 -9.25 -5.40 10.86
C SER A 64 -8.22 -6.34 10.23
N GLY A 65 -8.47 -6.76 8.99
CA GLY A 65 -7.58 -7.66 8.25
C GLY A 65 -7.83 -9.16 8.46
N ALA A 66 -8.91 -9.53 9.16
CA ALA A 66 -9.33 -10.92 9.33
C ALA A 66 -9.50 -11.65 7.98
N ILE A 67 -10.03 -10.95 6.98
CA ILE A 67 -10.02 -11.40 5.59
C ILE A 67 -9.43 -10.32 4.68
N LYS A 68 -8.55 -10.78 3.79
CA LYS A 68 -7.83 -9.97 2.81
C LYS A 68 -7.74 -10.70 1.48
N LEU A 69 -7.43 -9.97 0.42
CA LEU A 69 -7.15 -10.61 -0.86
C LEU A 69 -5.97 -11.58 -0.70
N ALA A 70 -6.08 -12.81 -1.23
CA ALA A 70 -4.99 -13.79 -1.18
C ALA A 70 -3.68 -13.27 -1.79
N ARG A 71 -3.78 -12.30 -2.72
CA ARG A 71 -2.64 -11.65 -3.39
C ARG A 71 -2.05 -10.47 -2.60
N GLN A 72 -2.69 -10.05 -1.51
CA GLN A 72 -2.17 -9.08 -0.57
C GLN A 72 -1.21 -9.82 0.37
N GLY A 73 0.08 -9.49 0.31
CA GLY A 73 1.12 -10.17 1.07
C GLY A 73 0.84 -10.28 2.58
N GLY A 74 1.63 -11.12 3.25
CA GLY A 74 1.59 -11.30 4.71
C GLY A 74 1.88 -10.01 5.48
N GLU A 75 1.71 -10.04 6.80
CA GLU A 75 1.98 -8.93 7.72
C GLU A 75 3.48 -8.58 7.80
N GLY A 76 4.05 -8.12 6.69
CA GLY A 76 5.22 -7.26 6.72
C GLY A 76 4.75 -5.87 7.05
N GLY A 77 4.52 -5.59 8.34
CA GLY A 77 4.25 -4.24 8.81
C GLY A 77 5.26 -3.27 8.21
N PHE A 78 4.82 -2.07 7.85
CA PHE A 78 5.66 -1.01 7.30
C PHE A 78 6.69 -0.60 8.37
N ALA A 79 7.76 -1.37 8.52
CA ALA A 79 8.82 -1.07 9.45
C ALA A 79 9.64 0.07 8.87
N MET A 80 9.72 1.17 9.61
CA MET A 80 10.62 2.27 9.25
C MET A 80 12.04 1.71 9.09
N LYS A 81 12.64 1.85 7.91
CA LYS A 81 14.06 1.53 7.68
C LYS A 81 14.92 2.54 8.45
N ARG A 82 15.20 2.26 9.72
CA ARG A 82 16.01 3.11 10.61
C ARG A 82 17.51 2.99 10.38
N ALA A 83 17.95 2.20 9.38
CA ALA A 83 19.37 1.95 9.11
C ALA A 83 20.20 3.22 8.83
N MET A 84 19.56 4.30 8.36
CA MET A 84 20.19 5.61 8.11
C MET A 84 19.71 6.69 9.09
N LYS A 85 19.12 6.32 10.23
CA LYS A 85 18.68 7.30 11.22
C LYS A 85 19.91 7.87 11.93
N SER A 86 20.09 9.20 11.88
CA SER A 86 21.08 9.88 12.70
C SER A 86 20.79 9.68 14.21
N PRO A 87 21.82 9.66 15.06
CA PRO A 87 21.61 9.65 16.50
C PRO A 87 20.77 10.86 16.94
N SER A 88 19.97 10.64 17.97
CA SER A 88 18.96 11.54 18.50
C SER A 88 19.60 12.54 19.46
N TYR A 89 20.52 13.35 18.95
CA TYR A 89 21.41 14.24 19.72
C TYR A 89 20.68 15.17 20.70
N LEU A 90 19.47 15.61 20.35
CA LEU A 90 18.70 16.57 21.15
C LEU A 90 17.71 15.91 22.13
N THR A 91 17.41 14.63 21.93
CA THR A 91 16.33 13.94 22.67
C THR A 91 16.81 12.74 23.47
N ARG A 92 18.07 12.31 23.27
CA ARG A 92 18.70 11.23 24.04
C ARG A 92 20.13 11.59 24.41
N TRP A 93 20.34 11.81 25.70
CA TRP A 93 21.64 12.14 26.29
C TRP A 93 22.75 11.12 25.97
N GLN A 94 22.40 9.84 25.82
CA GLN A 94 23.34 8.76 25.50
C GLN A 94 23.84 8.78 24.05
N GLU A 95 23.14 9.51 23.17
CA GLU A 95 23.44 9.59 21.74
C GLU A 95 24.28 10.86 21.42
N ILE A 96 24.64 11.67 22.42
CA ILE A 96 25.46 12.89 22.27
C ILE A 96 26.95 12.53 22.01
N PRO A 97 27.62 13.15 21.01
CA PRO A 97 29.03 12.88 20.74
C PRO A 97 29.92 13.28 21.91
N ARG A 98 30.80 12.39 22.36
CA ARG A 98 31.77 12.69 23.42
C ARG A 98 33.10 13.07 22.79
N ILE A 99 33.59 14.26 23.13
CA ILE A 99 34.92 14.72 22.70
C ILE A 99 35.95 14.02 23.59
N ARG A 100 36.95 13.37 22.97
CA ARG A 100 38.17 12.92 23.66
C ARG A 100 39.26 13.95 23.39
N LEU A 101 39.71 14.63 24.44
CA LEU A 101 40.93 15.42 24.41
C LEU A 101 42.10 14.47 24.70
N GLY A 102 43.07 14.43 23.79
CA GLY A 102 44.36 13.77 23.96
C GLY A 102 45.42 14.79 24.38
#